data_AF-R6DPT9-F1
#
_entry.id   AF-R6DPT9-F1
#
_cell.length_a   1.000
_cell.length_b   1.000
_cell.length_c   1.000
_cell.angle_alpha   90.00
_cell.angle_beta   90.00
_cell.angle_gamma   90.00
#
_symmetry.space_group_name_H-M   'P 1'
#
loop_
_entity.id
_entity.type
_entity.pdbx_description
1 polymer ?
#
loop_
_entity_poly.entity_id
_entity_poly.type
_entity_poly.pdbx_seq_one_letter_code
_entity_poly.pdbx_strand_id
1 'polypeptide(L)'
;MNTYEVTITETLERKIEVEAESVEEAQRRVKEGWENSDYILLPDDFSDVNFSTKEIGNQKIKVVLLEPGKIARTAEIGTSLKDLQEIVDGYIETAHFFDEPVCLVCNEEGKVRELPINRGIYDKNKKLIDVIVGTAFICDCSGEEFGSLSDEQIKKYTKELMYPEKFYFNGNEIVGKKFNPNNREHER
;
A
#
# COMPACT_ATOMS: atom_id res chain seq x y z
N MET A 1 -17.79 -9.97 9.60
CA MET A 1 -16.86 -10.13 10.73
C MET A 1 -15.81 -9.05 10.56
N ASN A 2 -15.51 -8.30 11.62
CA ASN A 2 -14.44 -7.30 11.62
C ASN A 2 -13.15 -7.97 12.10
N THR A 3 -12.01 -7.48 11.63
CA THR A 3 -10.70 -7.97 12.04
C THR A 3 -10.15 -7.06 13.13
N TYR A 4 -9.51 -7.64 14.14
CA TYR A 4 -8.90 -6.90 15.23
C TYR A 4 -7.46 -7.35 15.37
N GLU A 5 -6.54 -6.39 15.48
CA GLU A 5 -5.19 -6.62 15.97
C GLU A 5 -5.26 -6.61 17.50
N VAL A 6 -4.82 -7.68 18.14
CA VAL A 6 -4.72 -7.77 19.60
C VAL A 6 -3.25 -7.93 19.94
N THR A 7 -2.68 -6.91 20.57
CA THR A 7 -1.30 -6.91 21.05
C THR A 7 -1.28 -7.30 22.52
N ILE A 8 -0.44 -8.28 22.84
CA ILE A 8 -0.17 -8.73 24.22
C ILE A 8 1.18 -8.14 24.63
N THR A 9 1.21 -7.41 25.74
CA THR A 9 2.44 -6.85 26.31
C THR A 9 2.62 -7.40 27.71
N GLU A 10 3.68 -8.17 27.92
CA GLU A 10 4.10 -8.66 29.23
C GLU A 10 5.08 -7.68 29.85
N THR A 11 4.88 -7.35 31.12
CA THR A 11 5.80 -6.55 31.93
C THR A 11 6.51 -7.48 32.90
N LEU A 12 7.84 -7.39 32.92
CA LEU A 12 8.67 -8.06 33.93
C LEU A 12 9.12 -7.01 34.95
N GLU A 13 9.03 -7.32 36.24
CA GLU A 13 9.49 -6.48 37.34
C GLU A 13 10.33 -7.30 38.31
N ARG A 14 11.54 -6.81 38.62
CA ARG A 14 12.41 -7.38 39.65
C ARG A 14 12.90 -6.30 40.61
N LYS A 15 12.76 -6.56 41.91
CA LYS A 15 13.22 -5.66 42.97
C LYS A 15 14.66 -6.00 43.33
N ILE A 16 15.56 -5.03 43.16
CA ILE A 16 16.98 -5.14 43.52
C ILE A 16 17.25 -4.20 44.68
N GLU A 17 17.74 -4.74 45.78
CA GLU A 17 18.20 -3.96 46.93
C GLU A 17 19.68 -3.62 46.74
N VAL A 18 20.03 -2.33 46.78
CA VAL A 18 21.41 -1.84 46.65
C VAL A 18 21.71 -0.78 47.71
N GLU A 19 22.93 -0.79 48.22
CA GLU A 19 23.45 0.28 49.08
C GLU A 19 24.10 1.37 48.21
N ALA A 20 23.71 2.63 48.41
CA ALA A 20 24.24 3.78 47.70
C ALA A 20 24.12 5.05 48.56
N GLU A 21 24.92 6.08 48.26
CA GLU A 21 24.93 7.35 48.99
C GLU A 21 23.78 8.28 48.56
N SER A 22 23.15 8.00 47.41
CA SER A 22 21.97 8.72 46.92
C SER A 22 21.04 7.84 46.07
N VAL A 23 19.80 8.30 45.88
CA VAL A 23 18.80 7.63 45.01
C VAL A 23 19.28 7.57 43.56
N GLU A 24 19.92 8.64 43.08
CA GLU A 24 20.45 8.75 41.73
C GLU A 24 21.60 7.76 41.51
N GLU A 25 22.47 7.60 42.52
CA GLU A 25 23.53 6.61 42.48
C GLU A 25 22.97 5.18 42.48
N ALA A 26 21.98 4.89 43.32
CA ALA A 26 21.30 3.59 43.33
C ALA A 26 20.71 3.24 41.96
N GLN A 27 19.99 4.18 41.34
CA GLN A 27 19.41 4.01 40.00
C GLN A 27 20.49 3.82 38.94
N ARG A 28 21.57 4.62 38.96
CA ARG A 28 22.67 4.50 38.00
C ARG A 28 23.34 3.12 38.10
N ARG A 29 23.64 2.65 39.31
CA ARG A 29 24.26 1.33 39.53
C ARG A 29 23.39 0.19 39.00
N VAL A 30 22.08 0.20 39.29
CA VAL A 30 21.15 -0.83 38.80
C VAL A 30 21.02 -0.78 37.28
N LYS A 31 20.94 0.42 36.70
CA LYS A 31 20.89 0.61 35.24
C LYS A 31 22.15 0.07 34.56
N GLU A 32 23.34 0.41 35.05
CA GLU A 32 24.61 -0.09 34.52
C GLU A 32 24.71 -1.61 34.62
N GLY A 33 24.29 -2.20 35.74
CA GLY A 33 24.24 -3.66 35.88
C GLY A 33 23.26 -4.33 34.91
N TRP A 34 22.11 -3.70 34.64
CA TRP A 34 21.17 -4.20 33.64
C TRP A 34 21.75 -4.11 32.22
N GLU A 35 22.37 -2.97 31.85
CA GLU A 35 23.04 -2.78 30.55
C GLU A 35 24.20 -3.77 30.34
N ASN A 36 24.89 -4.15 31.42
CA ASN A 36 25.95 -5.16 31.41
C ASN A 36 25.44 -6.60 31.56
N SER A 37 24.11 -6.82 31.61
CA SER A 37 23.48 -8.13 31.78
C SER A 37 23.76 -8.84 33.12
N ASP A 38 24.16 -8.10 34.16
CA ASP A 38 24.26 -8.63 35.54
C ASP A 38 22.87 -8.89 36.14
N TYR A 39 21.86 -8.15 35.69
CA TYR A 39 20.45 -8.34 36.03
C TYR A 39 19.64 -8.73 34.81
N ILE A 40 19.32 -10.01 34.68
CA ILE A 40 18.45 -10.53 33.63
C ILE A 40 17.09 -10.83 34.25
N LEU A 41 16.04 -10.18 33.72
CA LEU A 41 14.67 -10.50 34.10
C LEU A 41 14.23 -11.75 33.33
N LEU A 42 13.71 -12.71 34.07
CA LEU A 42 13.29 -14.01 33.59
C LEU A 42 11.75 -14.08 33.55
N PRO A 43 11.17 -15.14 32.96
CA PRO A 43 9.73 -15.35 33.00
C PRO A 43 9.13 -15.37 34.42
N ASP A 44 9.92 -15.77 35.42
CA ASP A 44 9.50 -15.76 36.84
C ASP A 44 9.39 -14.33 37.43
N ASP A 45 9.97 -13.31 36.78
CA ASP A 45 9.84 -11.89 37.15
C ASP A 45 8.57 -11.24 36.55
N PHE A 46 7.62 -12.03 36.04
CA PHE A 46 6.36 -11.52 35.49
C PHE A 46 5.56 -10.72 36.52
N SER A 47 5.13 -9.51 36.14
CA SER A 47 4.34 -8.62 37.01
C SER A 47 2.96 -8.30 36.46
N ASP A 48 2.83 -8.05 35.16
CA ASP A 48 1.57 -7.64 34.56
C ASP A 48 1.46 -8.02 33.08
N VAL A 49 0.22 -8.14 32.59
CA VAL A 49 -0.08 -8.34 31.17
C VAL A 49 -1.13 -7.33 30.72
N ASN A 50 -0.78 -6.55 29.70
CA ASN A 50 -1.68 -5.61 29.06
C ASN A 50 -2.10 -6.10 27.68
N PHE A 51 -3.40 -5.97 27.39
CA PHE A 51 -3.97 -6.26 26.08
C PHE A 51 -4.41 -4.95 25.45
N SER A 52 -3.81 -4.58 24.32
CA SER A 52 -4.30 -3.46 23.51
C SER A 52 -4.96 -4.01 22.25
N THR A 53 -6.13 -3.46 21.90
CA THR A 53 -6.90 -3.88 20.73
C THR A 53 -7.02 -2.71 19.77
N LYS A 54 -6.65 -2.93 18.51
CA LYS A 54 -6.89 -2.02 17.40
C LYS A 54 -7.86 -2.71 16.44
N GLU A 55 -9.02 -2.11 16.19
CA GLU A 55 -9.86 -2.56 15.08
C GLU A 55 -9.07 -2.36 13.79
N ILE A 56 -8.72 -3.47 13.12
CA ILE A 56 -8.20 -3.40 11.76
C ILE A 56 -9.43 -3.19 10.90
N GLY A 57 -9.70 -1.92 10.64
CA GLY A 57 -10.89 -1.53 9.94
C GLY A 57 -10.96 -2.18 8.57
N ASN A 58 -12.17 -2.59 8.21
CA ASN A 58 -12.70 -2.57 6.84
C ASN A 58 -12.66 -1.13 6.26
N GLN A 59 -11.56 -0.38 6.50
CA GLN A 59 -11.41 0.96 5.96
C GLN A 59 -11.35 0.80 4.46
N LYS A 60 -12.26 1.51 3.80
CA LYS A 60 -12.31 1.55 2.35
C LYS A 60 -11.82 2.89 1.86
N ILE A 61 -11.04 2.84 0.79
CA ILE A 61 -10.58 4.04 0.09
C ILE A 61 -11.26 4.13 -1.26
N LYS A 62 -11.57 5.37 -1.66
CA LYS A 62 -12.07 5.67 -3.01
C LYS A 62 -10.90 5.78 -3.97
N VAL A 63 -10.92 4.95 -5.00
CA VAL A 63 -9.86 4.81 -6.00
C VAL A 63 -10.41 4.93 -7.42
N VAL A 64 -9.54 5.18 -8.40
CA VAL A 64 -9.85 4.95 -9.81
C VAL A 64 -9.34 3.57 -10.20
N LEU A 65 -10.25 2.63 -10.43
CA LEU A 65 -9.93 1.26 -10.83
C LEU A 65 -9.76 1.16 -12.36
N LEU A 66 -8.70 0.49 -12.77
CA LEU A 66 -8.26 0.29 -14.14
C LEU A 66 -8.20 -1.20 -14.43
N GLU A 67 -9.27 -1.76 -14.98
CA GLU A 67 -9.29 -3.16 -15.39
C GLU A 67 -8.98 -3.27 -16.90
N PRO A 68 -8.21 -4.28 -17.34
CA PRO A 68 -7.97 -4.53 -18.76
C PRO A 68 -9.28 -4.66 -19.53
N GLY A 69 -9.39 -3.97 -20.67
CA GLY A 69 -10.57 -4.03 -21.52
C GLY A 69 -11.85 -3.43 -20.93
N LYS A 70 -11.80 -2.72 -19.79
CA LYS A 70 -12.97 -2.03 -19.21
C LYS A 70 -12.71 -0.54 -19.10
N ILE A 71 -13.78 0.26 -19.11
CA ILE A 71 -13.71 1.71 -18.86
C ILE A 71 -13.31 1.93 -17.39
N ALA A 72 -12.45 2.93 -17.14
CA ALA A 72 -12.04 3.28 -15.78
C ALA A 72 -13.25 3.72 -14.97
N ARG A 73 -13.29 3.33 -13.69
CA ARG A 73 -14.41 3.63 -12.81
C ARG A 73 -13.92 3.91 -11.39
N THR A 74 -14.71 4.69 -10.66
CA THR A 74 -14.54 4.80 -9.22
C THR A 74 -14.89 3.46 -8.55
N ALA A 75 -14.12 3.09 -7.54
CA ALA A 75 -14.38 1.93 -6.70
C ALA A 75 -14.02 2.24 -5.25
N GLU A 76 -14.65 1.52 -4.32
CA GLU A 76 -14.25 1.48 -2.91
C GLU A 76 -13.58 0.13 -2.64
N ILE A 77 -12.30 0.16 -2.28
CA ILE A 77 -11.50 -1.04 -2.00
C ILE A 77 -10.99 -1.01 -0.56
N GLY A 78 -10.74 -2.17 0.04
CA GLY A 78 -10.14 -2.26 1.38
C GLY A 78 -8.69 -1.80 1.39
N THR A 79 -8.19 -1.38 2.55
CA THR A 79 -6.81 -0.88 2.72
C THR A 79 -5.82 -1.93 3.22
N SER A 80 -6.28 -3.13 3.60
CA SER A 80 -5.35 -4.16 4.05
C SER A 80 -4.50 -4.67 2.88
N LEU A 81 -3.24 -5.05 3.14
CA LEU A 81 -2.36 -5.59 2.10
C LEU A 81 -3.03 -6.71 1.31
N LYS A 82 -3.77 -7.59 2.00
CA LYS A 82 -4.52 -8.68 1.39
C LYS A 82 -5.58 -8.17 0.40
N ASP A 83 -6.36 -7.15 0.78
CA ASP A 83 -7.37 -6.58 -0.11
C ASP A 83 -6.73 -5.98 -1.37
N LEU A 84 -5.60 -5.28 -1.22
CA LEU A 84 -4.88 -4.68 -2.35
C LEU A 84 -4.30 -5.75 -3.29
N GLN A 85 -3.73 -6.82 -2.73
CA GLN A 85 -3.19 -7.96 -3.49
C GLN A 85 -4.29 -8.72 -4.23
N GLU A 86 -5.48 -8.88 -3.64
CA GLU A 86 -6.64 -9.49 -4.29
C GLU A 86 -7.12 -8.65 -5.50
N ILE A 87 -7.03 -7.31 -5.42
CA ILE A 87 -7.41 -6.42 -6.53
C ILE A 87 -6.47 -6.55 -7.73
N VAL A 88 -5.15 -6.62 -7.49
CA VAL A 88 -4.15 -6.68 -8.57
C VAL A 88 -3.76 -8.11 -8.97
N ASP A 89 -4.29 -9.13 -8.29
CA ASP A 89 -3.99 -10.55 -8.50
C ASP A 89 -2.51 -10.93 -8.30
N GLY A 90 -1.89 -10.40 -7.23
CA GLY A 90 -0.48 -10.69 -6.92
C GLY A 90 0.14 -9.71 -5.92
N TYR A 91 1.47 -9.73 -5.82
CA TYR A 91 2.22 -8.73 -5.06
C TYR A 91 2.01 -7.33 -5.65
N ILE A 92 1.89 -6.34 -4.79
CA ILE A 92 1.65 -4.96 -5.20
C ILE A 92 2.98 -4.25 -5.44
N GLU A 93 3.03 -3.45 -6.49
CA GLU A 93 4.06 -2.44 -6.74
C GLU A 93 3.40 -1.07 -6.84
N THR A 94 4.07 -0.04 -6.32
CA THR A 94 3.66 1.36 -6.46
C THR A 94 4.52 2.09 -7.48
N ALA A 95 3.89 2.71 -8.48
CA ALA A 95 4.56 3.53 -9.47
C ALA A 95 4.09 4.99 -9.41
N HIS A 96 5.05 5.91 -9.37
CA HIS A 96 4.81 7.35 -9.19
C HIS A 96 5.02 8.10 -10.50
N PHE A 97 3.97 8.15 -11.33
CA PHE A 97 4.00 8.80 -12.64
C PHE A 97 3.38 10.21 -12.67
N PHE A 98 2.81 10.67 -11.56
CA PHE A 98 1.97 11.86 -11.51
C PHE A 98 2.63 12.97 -10.66
N ASP A 99 2.38 14.23 -11.03
CA ASP A 99 2.91 15.40 -10.30
C ASP A 99 2.19 15.64 -8.95
N GLU A 100 1.00 15.05 -8.75
CA GLU A 100 0.23 15.07 -7.49
C GLU A 100 0.63 13.91 -6.58
N PRO A 101 0.36 13.96 -5.26
CA PRO A 101 0.66 12.87 -4.31
C PRO A 101 -0.32 11.70 -4.48
N VAL A 102 -0.35 11.14 -5.68
CA VAL A 102 -1.10 9.94 -6.05
C VAL A 102 -0.15 8.93 -6.68
N CYS A 103 -0.46 7.65 -6.53
CA CYS A 103 0.32 6.58 -7.14
C CYS A 103 -0.57 5.61 -7.91
N LEU A 104 0.05 4.92 -8.87
CA LEU A 104 -0.51 3.73 -9.49
C LEU A 104 -0.09 2.53 -8.65
N VAL A 105 -1.05 1.72 -8.24
CA VAL A 105 -0.80 0.41 -7.63
C VAL A 105 -1.17 -0.67 -8.63
N CYS A 106 -0.22 -1.57 -8.91
CA CYS A 106 -0.38 -2.65 -9.88
C CYS A 106 0.32 -3.93 -9.41
N ASN A 107 0.20 -4.99 -10.21
CA ASN A 107 0.88 -6.26 -9.95
C ASN A 107 2.38 -6.14 -10.27
N GLU A 108 3.24 -6.37 -9.28
CA GLU A 108 4.71 -6.30 -9.39
C GLU A 108 5.26 -7.24 -10.48
N GLU A 109 4.69 -8.44 -10.60
CA GLU A 109 5.13 -9.43 -11.59
C GLU A 109 4.37 -9.31 -12.91
N GLY A 110 3.50 -8.30 -13.06
CA GLY A 110 2.51 -8.27 -14.12
C GLY A 110 3.10 -8.33 -15.54
N LYS A 111 4.24 -7.66 -15.77
CA LYS A 111 4.92 -7.67 -17.07
C LYS A 111 5.61 -9.00 -17.34
N VAL A 112 6.28 -9.56 -16.33
CA VAL A 112 7.01 -10.84 -16.43
C VAL A 112 6.04 -12.01 -16.60
N ARG A 113 4.85 -11.93 -15.99
CA ARG A 113 3.77 -12.90 -16.12
C ARG A 113 2.86 -12.65 -17.33
N GLU A 114 3.21 -11.70 -18.18
CA GLU A 114 2.46 -11.37 -19.40
C GLU A 114 0.97 -11.10 -19.14
N LEU A 115 0.64 -10.41 -18.04
CA LEU A 115 -0.74 -10.04 -17.73
C LEU A 115 -1.35 -9.17 -18.84
N PRO A 116 -2.69 -9.21 -19.02
CA PRO A 116 -3.34 -8.49 -20.11
C PRO A 116 -3.01 -7.01 -20.14
N ILE A 117 -2.66 -6.49 -21.31
CA ILE A 117 -2.36 -5.07 -21.50
C ILE A 117 -3.59 -4.22 -21.17
N ASN A 118 -3.35 -3.11 -20.49
CA ASN A 118 -4.39 -2.28 -19.92
C ASN A 118 -4.41 -0.87 -20.54
N ARG A 119 -3.43 -0.02 -20.19
CA ARG A 119 -3.40 1.43 -20.50
C ARG A 119 -1.97 1.93 -20.65
N GLY A 120 -1.79 3.02 -21.40
CA GLY A 120 -0.48 3.67 -21.53
C GLY A 120 -0.33 4.80 -20.53
N ILE A 121 0.87 4.95 -19.99
CA ILE A 121 1.28 6.15 -19.27
C ILE A 121 2.12 7.00 -20.23
N TYR A 122 1.79 8.28 -20.31
CA TYR A 122 2.40 9.22 -21.25
C TYR A 122 3.00 10.41 -20.53
N ASP A 123 4.12 10.91 -21.01
CA ASP A 123 4.70 12.16 -20.53
C ASP A 123 3.95 13.40 -21.06
N LYS A 124 4.43 14.58 -20.67
CA LYS A 124 3.88 15.89 -21.09
C LYS A 124 3.95 16.12 -22.61
N ASN A 125 4.82 15.39 -23.31
CA ASN A 125 4.99 15.44 -24.76
C ASN A 125 4.17 14.35 -25.49
N LYS A 126 3.31 13.62 -24.77
CA LYS A 126 2.53 12.47 -25.27
C LYS A 126 3.40 11.29 -25.73
N LYS A 127 4.64 11.20 -25.25
CA LYS A 127 5.49 10.03 -25.47
C LYS A 127 5.11 8.95 -24.48
N LEU A 128 4.93 7.72 -24.97
CA LEU A 128 4.69 6.56 -24.12
C LEU A 128 5.91 6.33 -23.21
N ILE A 129 5.70 6.33 -21.90
CA ILE A 129 6.76 6.08 -20.91
C ILE A 129 6.63 4.70 -20.28
N ASP A 130 5.40 4.21 -20.07
CA ASP A 130 5.18 2.86 -19.57
C ASP A 130 3.79 2.33 -19.98
N VAL A 131 3.59 1.02 -19.83
CA VAL A 131 2.35 0.32 -20.10
C VAL A 131 1.89 -0.39 -18.83
N ILE A 132 0.67 -0.07 -18.40
CA ILE A 132 -0.05 -0.79 -17.35
C ILE A 132 -0.46 -2.16 -17.91
N VAL A 133 -0.19 -3.21 -17.14
CA VAL A 133 -0.63 -4.59 -17.41
C VAL A 133 -1.37 -5.14 -16.19
N GLY A 134 -2.35 -6.03 -16.42
CA GLY A 134 -3.22 -6.53 -15.36
C GLY A 134 -4.16 -5.45 -14.80
N THR A 135 -4.87 -5.80 -13.73
CA THR A 135 -5.70 -4.84 -12.99
C THR A 135 -4.81 -3.92 -12.16
N ALA A 136 -5.12 -2.63 -12.17
CA ALA A 136 -4.42 -1.61 -11.40
C ALA A 136 -5.41 -0.58 -10.85
N PHE A 137 -4.98 0.26 -9.92
CA PHE A 137 -5.78 1.38 -9.44
C PHE A 137 -4.93 2.60 -9.09
N ILE A 138 -5.56 3.78 -9.09
CA ILE A 138 -4.98 5.04 -8.62
C ILE A 138 -5.54 5.34 -7.23
N CYS A 139 -4.67 5.65 -6.27
CA CYS A 139 -5.05 6.09 -4.92
C CYS A 139 -4.19 7.28 -4.47
N ASP A 140 -4.62 7.93 -3.38
CA ASP A 140 -3.81 8.96 -2.72
C ASP A 140 -2.65 8.30 -1.98
N CYS A 141 -1.48 8.92 -2.03
CA CYS A 141 -0.28 8.48 -1.31
C CYS A 141 0.42 9.66 -0.63
N SER A 142 -0.36 10.64 -0.15
CA SER A 142 0.16 11.83 0.54
C SER A 142 0.57 11.56 2.00
N GLY A 143 0.00 10.52 2.61
CA GLY A 143 0.29 10.06 3.97
C GLY A 143 1.17 8.82 4.03
N GLU A 144 1.26 8.22 5.22
CA GLU A 144 1.98 6.96 5.46
C GLU A 144 1.22 5.73 4.94
N GLU A 145 -0.11 5.82 4.83
CA GLU A 145 -0.99 4.78 4.32
C GLU A 145 -1.68 5.24 3.02
N PHE A 146 -2.16 4.29 2.20
CA PHE A 146 -2.94 4.64 1.01
C PHE A 146 -4.26 5.30 1.38
N GLY A 147 -4.54 6.43 0.74
CA GLY A 147 -5.70 7.28 1.02
C GLY A 147 -6.78 7.23 -0.07
N SER A 148 -7.94 7.76 0.27
CA SER A 148 -8.99 8.05 -0.71
C SER A 148 -8.59 9.23 -1.58
N LEU A 149 -8.85 9.11 -2.89
CA LEU A 149 -8.76 10.24 -3.80
C LEU A 149 -9.85 11.28 -3.48
N SER A 150 -9.52 12.56 -3.65
CA SER A 150 -10.51 13.64 -3.63
C SER A 150 -11.47 13.54 -4.82
N ASP A 151 -12.61 14.23 -4.75
CA ASP A 151 -13.57 14.28 -5.86
C ASP A 151 -12.95 14.89 -7.13
N GLU A 152 -12.04 15.87 -6.99
CA GLU A 152 -11.27 16.45 -8.09
C GLU A 152 -10.32 15.43 -8.70
N GLN A 153 -9.57 14.69 -7.88
CA GLN A 153 -8.64 13.65 -8.33
C GLN A 153 -9.39 12.52 -9.04
N ILE A 154 -10.51 12.03 -8.47
CA ILE A 154 -11.37 11.03 -9.11
C ILE A 154 -11.79 11.49 -10.51
N LYS A 155 -12.31 12.73 -10.63
CA LYS A 155 -12.75 13.29 -11.92
C LYS A 155 -11.59 13.39 -12.91
N LYS A 156 -10.43 13.86 -12.47
CA LYS A 156 -9.22 14.00 -13.29
C LYS A 156 -8.76 12.65 -13.82
N TYR A 157 -8.43 11.72 -12.93
CA TYR A 157 -7.81 10.44 -13.31
C TYR A 157 -8.77 9.49 -14.03
N THR A 158 -10.07 9.52 -13.69
CA THR A 158 -11.07 8.77 -14.47
C THR A 158 -11.16 9.28 -15.90
N LYS A 159 -11.02 10.60 -16.13
CA LYS A 159 -11.05 11.18 -17.48
C LYS A 159 -9.78 10.89 -18.27
N GLU A 160 -8.61 11.04 -17.65
CA GLU A 160 -7.32 10.82 -18.31
C GLU A 160 -7.14 9.35 -18.72
N LEU A 161 -7.52 8.43 -17.83
CA LEU A 161 -7.35 6.98 -17.98
C LEU A 161 -8.66 6.27 -18.39
N MET A 162 -9.63 7.00 -18.93
CA MET A 162 -10.99 6.51 -19.19
C MET A 162 -11.01 5.20 -19.96
N TYR A 163 -10.28 5.12 -21.08
CA TYR A 163 -10.36 3.99 -22.01
C TYR A 163 -9.13 3.10 -21.93
N PRO A 164 -9.30 1.76 -22.03
CA PRO A 164 -8.21 0.83 -22.25
C PRO A 164 -7.57 1.06 -23.62
N GLU A 165 -6.34 0.59 -23.79
CA GLU A 165 -5.54 0.79 -24.99
C GLU A 165 -5.04 -0.53 -25.57
N LYS A 166 -4.96 -0.58 -26.90
CA LYS A 166 -4.20 -1.60 -27.62
C LYS A 166 -2.90 -0.99 -28.14
N PHE A 167 -1.82 -1.75 -28.10
CA PHE A 167 -0.50 -1.27 -28.49
C PHE A 167 -0.02 -1.98 -29.75
N TYR A 168 0.59 -1.22 -30.63
CA TYR A 168 1.08 -1.70 -31.91
C TYR A 168 2.43 -1.07 -32.21
N PHE A 169 3.26 -1.82 -32.92
CA PHE A 169 4.53 -1.31 -33.41
C PHE A 169 4.29 -0.50 -34.69
N ASN A 170 4.77 0.74 -34.71
CA ASN A 170 4.71 1.63 -35.87
C ASN A 170 6.11 2.17 -36.16
N GLY A 171 6.81 1.56 -37.12
CA GLY A 171 8.20 1.88 -37.40
C GLY A 171 9.10 1.49 -36.24
N ASN A 172 9.68 2.45 -35.53
CA ASN A 172 10.51 2.21 -34.34
C ASN A 172 9.81 2.62 -33.03
N GLU A 173 8.51 2.93 -33.08
CA GLU A 173 7.75 3.43 -31.94
C GLU A 173 6.61 2.49 -31.57
N ILE A 174 6.32 2.38 -30.27
CA ILE A 174 5.12 1.70 -29.76
C ILE A 174 4.03 2.76 -29.63
N VAL A 175 2.89 2.52 -30.29
CA VAL A 175 1.75 3.43 -30.30
C VAL A 175 0.55 2.77 -29.62
N GLY A 176 0.00 3.44 -28.61
CA GLY A 176 -1.26 3.08 -27.97
C GLY A 176 -2.46 3.68 -28.70
N LYS A 177 -3.50 2.87 -28.91
CA LYS A 177 -4.81 3.32 -29.41
C LYS A 177 -5.89 2.97 -28.40
N LYS A 178 -6.51 4.01 -27.84
CA LYS A 178 -7.70 3.92 -27.00
C LYS A 178 -8.86 3.27 -27.76
N PHE A 179 -9.60 2.40 -27.10
CA PHE A 179 -10.84 1.83 -27.63
C PHE A 179 -11.96 1.88 -26.60
N ASN A 180 -13.20 2.03 -27.07
CA ASN A 180 -14.37 1.93 -26.21
C ASN A 180 -14.85 0.48 -26.17
N PRO A 181 -14.71 -0.24 -25.04
CA PRO A 181 -15.10 -1.65 -24.97
C PRO A 181 -16.62 -1.86 -25.08
N ASN A 182 -17.42 -0.81 -24.88
CA ASN A 182 -18.88 -0.89 -25.02
C ASN A 182 -19.36 -0.70 -26.45
N ASN A 183 -18.50 -0.26 -27.38
CA ASN A 183 -18.86 -0.12 -28.78
C ASN A 183 -18.42 -1.37 -29.56
N ARG A 184 -19.38 -2.20 -29.99
CA ARG A 184 -19.14 -3.48 -30.69
C ARG A 184 -18.66 -3.32 -32.14
N GLU A 185 -18.41 -2.10 -32.61
CA GLU A 185 -18.04 -1.82 -34.01
C GLU A 185 -16.58 -2.16 -34.36
N HIS A 186 -15.74 -2.54 -33.39
CA HIS A 186 -14.32 -2.84 -33.60
C HIS A 186 -13.95 -4.33 -33.55
N GLU A 187 -14.93 -5.23 -33.80
CA GLU A 187 -14.71 -6.67 -34.00
C GLU A 187 -14.56 -7.09 -35.48
N ARG A 188 -14.27 -6.16 -36.39
CA ARG A 188 -13.99 -6.47 -37.81
C ARG A 188 -12.60 -6.03 -38.23
#